data_AF-A0A928XM73-F1
#
_entry.id   AF-A0A928XM73-F1
#
_cell.length_a   1.000
_cell.length_b   1.000
_cell.length_c   1.000
_cell.angle_alpha   90.00
_cell.angle_beta   90.00
_cell.angle_gamma   90.00
#
_symmetry.space_group_name_H-M   'P 1'
#
loop_
_entity.id
_entity.type
_entity.pdbx_description
1 polymer ?
#
loop_
_entity_poly.entity_id
_entity_poly.type
_entity_poly.pdbx_seq_one_letter_code
_entity_poly.pdbx_strand_id
1 'polypeptide(L)'
;MPGGAGLVLSVRGEPRFLPALLVHSVQACPRLSAVPGSPLGMAWVAGKVIPVARIGDTGSHLVVCLAAGEVVGLAGVEVEKTGFFEPSGDGVSCDGRTVKPLDVARELERAASEDA
;
A
#
# COMPACT_ATOMS: atom_id res chain seq x y z
N MET A 1 -6.88 -15.00 10.49
CA MET A 1 -7.51 -14.02 9.58
C MET A 1 -8.26 -14.79 8.53
N PRO A 2 -9.50 -14.41 8.16
CA PRO A 2 -10.13 -15.06 7.02
C PRO A 2 -9.49 -14.53 5.75
N GLY A 3 -9.36 -15.38 4.75
CA GLY A 3 -9.13 -14.93 3.38
C GLY A 3 -10.28 -14.04 2.92
N GLY A 4 -10.19 -13.53 1.70
CA GLY A 4 -11.21 -12.66 1.16
C GLY A 4 -10.70 -11.82 -0.01
N ALA A 5 -11.51 -10.83 -0.38
CA ALA A 5 -11.17 -9.90 -1.45
C ALA A 5 -9.97 -9.01 -1.04
N GLY A 6 -9.03 -8.80 -1.96
CA GLY A 6 -7.91 -7.89 -1.73
C GLY A 6 -6.94 -7.79 -2.90
N LEU A 7 -5.77 -7.24 -2.59
CA LEU A 7 -4.64 -7.07 -3.49
C LEU A 7 -3.43 -7.83 -2.94
N VAL A 8 -2.65 -8.44 -3.82
CA VAL A 8 -1.27 -8.82 -3.53
C VAL A 8 -0.36 -7.80 -4.20
N LEU A 9 0.47 -7.17 -3.38
CA LEU A 9 1.34 -6.06 -3.73
C LEU A 9 2.80 -6.46 -3.51
N SER A 10 3.70 -6.02 -4.38
CA SER A 10 5.14 -6.06 -4.10
C SER A 10 5.53 -4.82 -3.31
N VAL A 11 6.08 -5.01 -2.10
CA VAL A 11 6.60 -3.95 -1.23
C VAL A 11 8.06 -4.28 -0.91
N ARG A 12 9.00 -3.44 -1.37
CA ARG A 12 10.45 -3.70 -1.28
C ARG A 12 10.84 -5.10 -1.82
N GLY A 13 10.18 -5.55 -2.88
CA GLY A 13 10.41 -6.85 -3.51
C GLY A 13 9.77 -8.04 -2.80
N GLU A 14 9.01 -7.81 -1.72
CA GLU A 14 8.30 -8.87 -1.00
C GLU A 14 6.79 -8.79 -1.22
N PRO A 15 6.09 -9.91 -1.50
CA PRO A 15 4.65 -9.90 -1.64
C PRO A 15 3.98 -9.64 -0.29
N ARG A 16 2.97 -8.78 -0.31
CA ARG A 16 2.14 -8.41 0.83
C ARG A 16 0.68 -8.33 0.42
N PHE A 17 -0.20 -8.79 1.29
CA PHE A 17 -1.64 -8.79 1.07
C PHE A 17 -2.28 -7.56 1.70
N LEU A 18 -3.05 -6.81 0.93
CA LEU A 18 -3.86 -5.70 1.42
C LEU A 18 -5.35 -6.03 1.23
N PRO A 19 -6.14 -6.15 2.32
CA PRO A 19 -7.57 -6.42 2.22
C PRO A 19 -8.31 -5.34 1.44
N ALA A 20 -9.26 -5.73 0.60
CA ALA A 20 -10.04 -4.80 -0.24
C ALA A 20 -10.83 -3.78 0.60
N LEU A 21 -11.20 -4.12 1.84
CA LEU A 21 -11.88 -3.21 2.77
C LEU A 21 -11.05 -1.96 3.10
N LEU A 22 -9.72 -2.06 3.03
CA LEU A 22 -8.82 -0.93 3.27
C LEU A 22 -8.50 -0.17 1.97
N VAL A 23 -8.83 -0.71 0.80
CA VAL A 23 -8.45 -0.14 -0.50
C VAL A 23 -9.57 0.76 -1.01
N HIS A 24 -9.23 2.01 -1.31
CA HIS A 24 -10.12 2.93 -2.01
C HIS A 24 -9.94 2.87 -3.52
N SER A 25 -8.69 2.88 -4.00
CA SER A 25 -8.40 2.83 -5.43
C SER A 25 -6.95 2.41 -5.70
N VAL A 26 -6.72 1.92 -6.92
CA VAL A 26 -5.40 1.67 -7.48
C VAL A 26 -5.29 2.49 -8.76
N GLN A 27 -4.19 3.20 -8.93
CA GLN A 27 -3.93 4.03 -10.11
C GLN A 27 -2.44 4.01 -10.47
N ALA A 28 -2.11 4.47 -11.68
CA ALA A 28 -0.73 4.76 -12.02
C ALA A 28 -0.17 5.81 -11.06
N CYS A 29 1.08 5.65 -10.64
CA CYS A 29 1.70 6.54 -9.67
C CYS A 29 1.81 7.96 -10.25
N PRO A 30 1.09 8.95 -9.68
CA PRO A 30 1.14 10.32 -10.16
C PRO A 30 2.47 10.97 -9.76
N ARG A 31 2.71 12.17 -10.28
CA ARG A 31 3.81 13.00 -9.77
C ARG A 31 3.55 13.36 -8.31
N LEU A 32 4.48 12.96 -7.44
CA LEU A 32 4.44 13.32 -6.02
C LEU A 32 5.11 14.68 -5.81
N SER A 33 4.46 15.53 -5.04
CA SER A 33 5.03 16.80 -4.57
C SER A 33 5.73 16.56 -3.24
N ALA A 34 7.01 16.92 -3.15
CA ALA A 34 7.73 16.92 -1.88
C ALA A 34 7.18 18.01 -0.95
N VAL A 35 7.10 17.70 0.33
CA VAL A 35 6.72 18.67 1.37
C VAL A 35 7.97 18.97 2.21
N PRO A 36 8.47 20.22 2.22
CA PRO A 36 9.64 20.57 3.02
C PRO A 36 9.47 20.20 4.50
N GLY A 37 10.46 19.50 5.06
CA GLY A 37 10.45 19.06 6.46
C GLY A 37 9.49 17.91 6.77
N SER A 38 8.91 17.28 5.74
CA SER A 38 8.04 16.11 5.89
C SER A 38 8.63 14.94 5.10
N PRO A 39 8.66 13.74 5.71
CA PRO A 39 9.03 12.50 5.02
C PRO A 39 7.94 12.01 4.04
N LEU A 40 6.72 12.55 4.15
CA LEU A 40 5.61 12.26 3.25
C LEU A 40 5.59 13.25 2.08
N GLY A 41 5.25 12.73 0.90
CA GLY A 41 4.86 13.55 -0.24
C GLY A 41 3.35 13.81 -0.27
N MET A 42 2.90 14.63 -1.22
CA MET A 42 1.48 14.85 -1.49
C MET A 42 1.16 14.56 -2.96
N ALA A 43 -0.04 14.09 -3.24
CA ALA A 43 -0.53 13.87 -4.60
C ALA A 43 -1.97 14.36 -4.77
N TRP A 44 -2.31 14.82 -5.98
CA TRP A 44 -3.68 15.09 -6.39
C TRP A 44 -4.31 13.82 -6.95
N VAL A 45 -5.32 13.30 -6.25
CA VAL A 45 -6.01 12.04 -6.57
C VAL A 45 -7.51 12.26 -6.48
N ALA A 46 -8.24 11.94 -7.55
CA ALA A 46 -9.71 11.99 -7.59
C ALA A 46 -10.31 13.29 -7.02
N GLY A 47 -9.68 14.43 -7.34
CA GLY A 47 -10.16 15.75 -6.90
C GLY A 47 -9.74 16.17 -5.50
N LYS A 48 -8.84 15.44 -4.84
CA LYS A 48 -8.35 15.73 -3.48
C LYS A 48 -6.83 15.66 -3.41
N VAL A 49 -6.24 16.47 -2.54
CA VAL A 49 -4.83 16.34 -2.17
C VAL A 49 -4.74 15.34 -1.02
N ILE A 50 -3.94 14.28 -1.18
CA ILE A 50 -3.73 13.26 -0.13
C ILE A 50 -2.24 13.13 0.20
N PRO A 51 -1.90 12.80 1.46
CA PRO A 51 -0.54 12.42 1.82
C PRO A 51 -0.17 11.07 1.20
N VAL A 52 1.09 10.94 0.79
CA VAL A 52 1.62 9.74 0.13
C VAL A 52 2.93 9.32 0.80
N ALA A 53 2.94 8.11 1.33
CA ALA A 53 4.14 7.44 1.81
C ALA A 53 4.76 6.62 0.68
N ARG A 54 6.07 6.78 0.46
CA ARG A 54 6.84 5.89 -0.40
C ARG A 54 7.29 4.70 0.44
N ILE A 55 6.79 3.51 0.11
CA ILE A 55 7.05 2.29 0.89
C ILE A 55 7.88 1.26 0.11
N GLY A 56 8.33 1.63 -1.10
CA GLY A 56 9.25 0.88 -1.95
C GLY A 56 9.86 1.76 -3.05
N ASP A 57 10.77 1.18 -3.83
CA ASP A 57 11.66 1.97 -4.70
C ASP A 57 11.25 1.98 -6.18
N THR A 58 10.55 0.95 -6.65
CA THR A 58 10.42 0.65 -8.10
C THR A 58 8.99 0.47 -8.60
N GLY A 59 8.00 0.48 -7.70
CA GLY A 59 6.60 0.24 -8.07
C GLY A 59 5.97 1.38 -8.88
N SER A 60 5.18 1.01 -9.89
CA SER A 60 4.54 1.95 -10.81
C SER A 60 3.14 2.39 -10.37
N HIS A 61 2.63 1.82 -9.26
CA HIS A 61 1.28 2.06 -8.77
C HIS A 61 1.26 2.96 -7.53
N LEU A 62 0.18 3.71 -7.41
CA LEU A 62 -0.27 4.34 -6.17
C LEU A 62 -1.51 3.60 -5.68
N VAL A 63 -1.41 3.00 -4.51
CA VAL A 63 -2.56 2.38 -3.83
C VAL A 63 -3.09 3.37 -2.81
N VAL A 64 -4.33 3.80 -2.99
CA VAL A 64 -5.02 4.69 -2.04
C VAL A 64 -5.79 3.82 -1.07
N CYS A 65 -5.54 4.00 0.22
CA CYS A 65 -6.12 3.17 1.26
C CYS A 65 -6.47 3.97 2.52
N LEU A 66 -7.13 3.29 3.46
CA LEU A 66 -7.42 3.81 4.79
C LEU A 66 -6.38 3.34 5.79
N ALA A 67 -5.87 4.28 6.59
CA ALA A 67 -5.00 4.02 7.73
C ALA A 67 -5.43 4.90 8.90
N ALA A 68 -5.71 4.31 10.06
CA ALA A 68 -6.20 5.02 11.24
C ALA A 68 -7.41 5.96 10.97
N GLY A 69 -8.27 5.61 10.00
CA GLY A 69 -9.43 6.40 9.60
C GLY A 69 -9.15 7.49 8.56
N GLU A 70 -7.89 7.71 8.20
CA GLU A 70 -7.45 8.72 7.23
C GLU A 70 -7.17 8.09 5.87
N VAL A 71 -7.42 8.85 4.80
CA VAL A 71 -7.10 8.43 3.42
C VAL A 71 -5.66 8.76 3.11
N VAL A 72 -4.87 7.75 2.78
CA VAL A 72 -3.43 7.86 2.47
C VAL A 72 -3.11 7.17 1.16
N GLY A 73 -2.03 7.60 0.52
CA GLY A 73 -1.45 6.92 -0.64
C GLY A 73 -0.20 6.13 -0.28
N LEU A 74 -0.06 4.94 -0.85
CA LEU A 74 1.15 4.11 -0.79
C LEU A 74 1.77 4.05 -2.20
N ALA A 75 2.94 4.65 -2.35
CA ALA A 75 3.71 4.68 -3.58
C ALA A 75 4.91 3.74 -3.53
N GLY A 76 5.46 3.41 -4.70
CA GLY A 76 6.60 2.50 -4.81
C GLY A 76 6.21 1.03 -4.65
N VAL A 77 4.92 0.72 -4.86
CA VAL A 77 4.37 -0.64 -4.85
C VAL A 77 3.95 -1.08 -6.25
N GLU A 78 3.96 -2.38 -6.47
CA GLU A 78 3.45 -2.98 -7.72
C GLU A 78 2.29 -3.90 -7.38
N VAL A 79 1.15 -3.75 -8.07
CA VAL A 79 0.02 -4.66 -7.87
C VAL A 79 0.27 -5.92 -8.70
N GLU A 80 0.58 -7.01 -8.03
CA GLU A 80 0.83 -8.29 -8.70
C GLU A 80 -0.47 -9.01 -9.04
N LYS A 81 -1.42 -9.03 -8.09
CA LYS A 81 -2.74 -9.70 -8.24
C LYS A 81 -3.85 -9.00 -7.49
N THR A 82 -5.07 -9.20 -7.98
CA THR A 82 -6.32 -8.77 -7.33
C THR A 82 -7.31 -9.92 -7.35
N GLY A 83 -8.14 -10.05 -6.33
CA GLY A 83 -9.20 -11.06 -6.34
C GLY A 83 -9.56 -11.56 -4.95
N PHE A 84 -10.09 -12.77 -4.89
CA PHE A 84 -10.39 -13.47 -3.65
C PHE A 84 -9.27 -14.46 -3.35
N PHE A 85 -8.76 -14.43 -2.12
CA PHE A 85 -7.68 -15.29 -1.68
C PHE A 85 -8.12 -16.13 -0.49
N GLU A 86 -7.72 -17.40 -0.46
CA GLU A 86 -8.01 -18.29 0.66
C GLU A 86 -7.13 -17.98 1.87
N PRO A 87 -7.62 -18.13 3.12
CA PRO A 87 -6.79 -17.99 4.30
C PRO A 87 -5.66 -19.02 4.32
N SER A 88 -4.47 -18.61 4.76
CA SER A 88 -3.31 -19.50 4.92
C SER A 88 -2.44 -19.01 6.08
N GLY A 89 -2.46 -19.72 7.22
CA GLY A 89 -1.65 -19.36 8.39
C GLY A 89 -1.91 -17.94 8.89
N ASP A 90 -0.87 -17.10 8.91
CA ASP A 90 -0.92 -15.69 9.30
C ASP A 90 -1.25 -14.74 8.13
N GLY A 91 -1.62 -15.27 6.97
CA GLY A 91 -1.91 -14.50 5.76
C GLY A 91 -2.90 -15.18 4.82
N VAL A 92 -2.64 -15.07 3.51
CA VAL A 92 -3.48 -15.65 2.45
C VAL A 92 -2.66 -16.52 1.51
N SER A 93 -3.30 -17.49 0.86
CA SER A 93 -2.68 -18.32 -0.17
C SER A 93 -2.69 -17.59 -1.51
N CYS A 94 -1.52 -17.42 -2.13
CA CYS A 94 -1.35 -16.90 -3.48
C CYS A 94 -0.23 -17.68 -4.17
N ASP A 95 -0.53 -18.29 -5.32
CA ASP A 95 0.44 -19.09 -6.10
C ASP A 95 1.16 -20.18 -5.30
N GLY A 96 0.43 -20.84 -4.40
CA GLY A 96 0.96 -21.89 -3.53
C GLY A 96 1.89 -21.38 -2.43
N ARG A 97 1.96 -20.07 -2.20
CA ARG A 97 2.73 -19.43 -1.12
C ARG A 97 1.80 -18.72 -0.15
N THR A 98 2.20 -18.68 1.12
CA THR A 98 1.55 -17.83 2.12
C THR A 98 2.07 -16.40 1.99
N VAL A 99 1.18 -15.45 1.73
CA VAL A 99 1.45 -14.02 1.63
C VAL A 99 0.93 -13.32 2.87
N LYS A 100 1.82 -12.63 3.58
CA LYS A 100 1.50 -11.94 4.84
C LYS A 100 0.73 -10.64 4.59
N PRO A 101 -0.14 -10.24 5.53
CA PRO A 101 -0.82 -8.95 5.46
C PRO A 101 0.17 -7.79 5.47
N LEU A 102 -0.17 -6.72 4.75
CA LEU A 102 0.51 -5.44 4.83
C LEU A 102 0.02 -4.69 6.06
N ASP A 103 0.93 -4.34 6.96
CA ASP A 103 0.66 -3.42 8.06
C ASP A 103 0.86 -1.98 7.58
N VAL A 104 -0.22 -1.36 7.10
CA VAL A 104 -0.17 -0.01 6.53
C VAL A 104 0.32 1.01 7.58
N ALA A 105 -0.13 0.89 8.83
CA ALA A 105 0.27 1.82 9.89
C ALA A 105 1.78 1.77 10.12
N ARG A 106 2.34 0.56 10.22
CA ARG A 106 3.78 0.37 10.38
C ARG A 106 4.59 0.88 9.18
N GLU A 107 4.07 0.74 7.95
CA GLU A 107 4.75 1.28 6.77
C GLU A 107 4.70 2.82 6.73
N LEU A 108 3.62 3.43 7.20
CA LEU A 108 3.55 4.89 7.38
C LEU A 108 4.54 5.39 8.43
N GLU A 109 4.63 4.71 9.58
CA GLU A 109 5.61 5.03 10.64
C GLU A 109 7.05 4.91 10.12
N ARG A 110 7.34 3.86 9.37
CA ARG A 110 8.67 3.65 8.77
C ARG A 110 9.00 4.73 7.75
N ALA A 111 8.08 5.01 6.83
CA ALA A 111 8.26 6.09 5.85
C ALA A 111 8.48 7.42 6.57
N ALA A 112 7.79 7.65 7.70
CA ALA A 112 7.98 8.85 8.50
C ALA A 112 9.35 8.94 9.21
N SER A 113 10.11 7.85 9.30
CA SER A 113 11.37 7.76 10.04
C SER A 113 12.61 7.75 9.13
N GLU A 114 12.48 7.51 7.83
CA GLU A 114 13.61 7.30 6.91
C GLU A 114 14.36 8.60 6.50
N ASP A 115 13.95 9.77 7.00
CA ASP A 115 14.59 11.09 6.73
C ASP A 115 14.99 11.87 8.02
N ALA A 116 15.22 11.17 9.15
CA ALA A 116 15.73 11.76 10.41
C ALA A 116 17.26 11.65 10.56
#